data_AF-A0A820VA46-F1
#
_entry.id   AF-A0A820VA46-F1
#
_cell.length_a   1.000
_cell.length_b   1.000
_cell.length_c   1.000
_cell.angle_alpha   90.00
_cell.angle_beta   90.00
_cell.angle_gamma   90.00
#
_symmetry.space_group_name_H-M   'P 1'
#
loop_
_entity.id
_entity.type
_entity.pdbx_description
1 polymer ?
#
loop_
_entity_poly.entity_id
_entity_poly.type
_entity_poly.pdbx_seq_one_letter_code
_entity_poly.pdbx_strand_id
1 'polypeptide(L)'
;METTQVLINQSSSFFKNLFERFFIRLDDAPYVYMLRDIVWENAKAKLGAVIHIHLSRLGIAFRYDIDQNVITSREYPDMHIDENQWFGTLTGLKVGLLLSPMTINNQQNKYRLCRKLIIPYGHVQVENTSDKSHQTVTIERKASSGTSLHQYFVFILNDRLHILQSTDSPTGWLYLALLHAMTSHPLPDQYTGMTGMERSFQLLNSAGSWSDQPYDSISLNILSQIASLSPKVNYYPEHQTCMVKIDWNTEYLPYSIQHFGYYLLAKKLYEESEQWKFMYSTNTSHGILKLFESKEYNEKVLIKLYWDYRDLYNPTARLSPQMEAEIRSKNITKSYQPVWESSTLSTTHNNPLRLVDYLYSNGDVYLKDSSSLACFPLSRWLTNEYQPKCIWIGLFKLIEQLKTEQSPNQQYEIERLEILLDFLRYISRKHDTQPFYFQLLKSYLKSSTTSLRTLPYPEPKRYENIQETSVQSHRINFPSRLYPNNREKALQEIRSCFINN
;
A
#
# COMPACT_ATOMS: atom_id res chain seq x y z
N MET A 1 40.40 -5.76 -45.03
CA MET A 1 40.60 -6.36 -43.70
C MET A 1 39.48 -7.34 -43.49
N GLU A 2 39.78 -8.64 -43.40
CA GLU A 2 38.79 -9.64 -43.01
C GLU A 2 38.69 -9.62 -41.49
N THR A 3 37.49 -9.45 -40.95
CA THR A 3 37.21 -9.57 -39.52
C THR A 3 36.54 -10.91 -39.28
N THR A 4 37.24 -11.81 -38.61
CA THR A 4 36.70 -13.12 -38.21
C THR A 4 36.32 -13.07 -36.73
N GLN A 5 35.21 -13.66 -36.34
CA GLN A 5 34.78 -13.71 -34.94
C GLN A 5 35.13 -15.07 -34.31
N VAL A 6 35.66 -15.05 -33.09
CA VAL A 6 35.98 -16.26 -32.33
C VAL A 6 35.12 -16.35 -31.08
N LEU A 7 34.51 -17.52 -30.87
CA LEU A 7 33.72 -17.82 -29.70
C LEU A 7 34.62 -17.98 -28.47
N ILE A 8 34.30 -17.24 -27.41
CA ILE A 8 34.95 -17.37 -26.12
C ILE A 8 34.38 -18.62 -25.42
N ASN A 9 35.27 -19.50 -24.96
CA ASN A 9 34.89 -20.70 -24.24
C ASN A 9 34.15 -20.34 -22.94
N GLN A 10 32.97 -20.94 -22.71
CA GLN A 10 32.16 -20.76 -21.50
C GLN A 10 32.89 -21.22 -20.22
N SER A 11 33.85 -22.13 -20.32
CA SER A 11 34.66 -22.56 -19.18
C SER A 11 35.76 -21.56 -18.79
N SER A 12 36.02 -20.53 -19.61
CA SER A 12 37.05 -19.53 -19.33
C SER A 12 36.70 -18.69 -18.10
N SER A 13 37.72 -18.28 -17.34
CA SER A 13 37.55 -17.37 -16.19
C SER A 13 36.95 -16.03 -16.63
N PHE A 14 37.32 -15.55 -17.81
CA PHE A 14 36.77 -14.33 -18.39
C PHE A 14 35.25 -14.41 -18.57
N PHE A 15 34.75 -15.47 -19.22
CA PHE A 15 33.31 -15.67 -19.42
C PHE A 15 32.59 -15.75 -18.08
N LYS A 16 33.08 -16.57 -17.14
CA LYS A 16 32.46 -16.75 -15.82
C LYS A 16 32.35 -15.44 -15.04
N ASN A 17 33.44 -14.68 -14.96
CA ASN A 17 33.46 -13.41 -14.23
C ASN A 17 32.44 -12.42 -14.80
N LEU A 18 32.37 -12.30 -16.13
CA LEU A 18 31.49 -11.35 -16.80
C LEU A 18 30.02 -11.81 -16.75
N PHE A 19 29.78 -13.12 -16.90
CA PHE A 19 28.47 -13.74 -16.77
C PHE A 19 27.90 -13.62 -15.36
N GLU A 20 28.64 -14.05 -14.34
CA GLU A 20 28.21 -14.00 -12.93
C GLU A 20 28.00 -12.56 -12.44
N ARG A 21 28.79 -11.60 -12.94
CA ARG A 21 28.66 -10.20 -12.54
C ARG A 21 27.41 -9.53 -13.11
N PHE A 22 27.01 -9.84 -14.34
CA PHE A 22 25.95 -9.12 -15.05
C PHE A 22 24.84 -10.01 -15.62
N PHE A 23 25.21 -11.01 -16.43
CA PHE A 23 24.26 -11.72 -17.29
C PHE A 23 23.52 -12.88 -16.63
N ILE A 24 24.00 -13.38 -15.50
CA ILE A 24 23.28 -14.37 -14.66
C ILE A 24 21.90 -13.86 -14.23
N ARG A 25 21.70 -12.54 -14.21
CA ARG A 25 20.42 -11.89 -13.87
C ARG A 25 19.41 -11.90 -15.01
N LEU A 26 19.78 -12.32 -16.22
CA LEU A 26 18.91 -12.30 -17.40
C LEU A 26 18.71 -13.67 -18.03
N ASP A 27 19.77 -14.48 -18.12
CA ASP A 27 19.74 -15.76 -18.82
C ASP A 27 20.70 -16.78 -18.18
N ASP A 28 20.52 -18.05 -18.54
CA ASP A 28 21.38 -19.13 -18.09
C ASP A 28 22.63 -19.20 -18.98
N ALA A 29 23.76 -19.64 -18.41
CA ALA A 29 25.05 -19.73 -19.11
C ALA A 29 25.01 -20.37 -20.51
N PRO A 30 24.28 -21.49 -20.77
CA PRO A 30 24.25 -22.11 -22.11
C PRO A 30 23.61 -21.23 -23.19
N TYR A 31 22.82 -20.22 -22.82
CA TYR A 31 22.13 -19.34 -23.77
C TYR A 31 22.83 -17.99 -23.96
N VAL A 32 23.99 -17.79 -23.32
CA VAL A 32 24.82 -16.60 -23.46
C VAL A 32 26.07 -16.94 -24.27
N TYR A 33 26.27 -16.22 -25.37
CA TYR A 33 27.43 -16.37 -26.24
C TYR A 33 28.27 -15.09 -26.23
N MET A 34 29.59 -15.24 -26.16
CA MET A 34 30.52 -14.12 -26.25
C MET A 34 31.47 -14.35 -27.43
N LEU A 35 31.48 -13.41 -28.36
CA LEU A 35 32.28 -13.44 -29.58
C LEU A 35 33.32 -12.33 -29.52
N ARG A 36 34.58 -12.63 -29.81
CA ARG A 36 35.65 -11.64 -29.89
C ARG A 36 36.06 -11.45 -31.34
N ASP A 37 36.19 -10.20 -31.76
CA ASP A 37 36.67 -9.89 -33.11
C ASP A 37 38.16 -10.19 -33.22
N ILE A 38 38.60 -10.73 -34.35
CA ILE A 38 40.00 -10.85 -34.75
C ILE A 38 40.21 -10.00 -35.99
N VAL A 39 41.19 -9.10 -35.89
CA VAL A 39 41.62 -8.24 -36.98
C VAL A 39 42.89 -8.83 -37.57
N TRP A 40 42.86 -9.12 -38.87
CA TRP A 40 44.02 -9.64 -39.59
C TRP A 40 44.80 -8.49 -40.23
N GLU A 41 46.01 -8.23 -39.73
CA GLU A 41 46.96 -7.27 -40.30
C GLU A 41 48.25 -8.00 -40.71
N ASN A 42 48.65 -7.90 -41.98
CA ASN A 42 49.89 -8.48 -42.51
C ASN A 42 50.10 -9.96 -42.13
N ALA A 43 49.05 -10.79 -42.29
CA ALA A 43 49.02 -12.22 -41.94
C ALA A 43 49.26 -12.54 -40.44
N LYS A 44 49.24 -11.55 -39.55
CA LYS A 44 49.23 -11.74 -38.10
C LYS A 44 47.82 -11.49 -37.56
N ALA A 45 47.32 -12.43 -36.77
CA ALA A 45 46.05 -12.27 -36.06
C ALA A 45 46.23 -11.37 -34.84
N LYS A 46 45.57 -10.21 -34.84
CA LYS A 46 45.48 -9.33 -33.66
C LYS A 46 44.08 -9.48 -33.08
N LEU A 47 44.01 -9.78 -31.79
CA LEU A 47 42.73 -9.81 -31.08
C LEU A 47 42.17 -8.39 -31.01
N GLY A 48 40.93 -8.22 -31.46
CA GLY A 48 40.19 -6.98 -31.33
C GLY A 48 39.95 -6.60 -29.87
N ALA A 49 39.75 -5.31 -29.64
CA ALA A 49 39.41 -4.73 -28.34
C ALA A 49 37.92 -4.86 -27.99
N VAL A 50 37.12 -5.46 -28.87
CA VAL A 50 35.67 -5.52 -28.76
C VAL A 50 35.19 -6.97 -28.62
N ILE A 51 34.28 -7.17 -27.66
CA ILE A 51 33.59 -8.45 -27.45
C ILE A 51 32.09 -8.23 -27.62
N HIS A 52 31.46 -9.01 -28.48
CA HIS A 52 30.02 -9.04 -28.69
C HIS A 52 29.40 -10.10 -27.81
N ILE A 53 28.40 -9.72 -27.02
CA ILE A 53 27.71 -10.60 -26.07
C ILE A 53 26.27 -10.75 -26.54
N HIS A 54 25.83 -11.99 -26.72
CA HIS A 54 24.51 -12.31 -27.26
C HIS A 54 23.72 -13.17 -26.27
N LEU A 55 22.50 -12.73 -25.94
CA LEU A 55 21.56 -13.49 -25.12
C LEU A 55 20.48 -14.08 -26.03
N SER A 56 20.64 -15.35 -26.43
CA SER A 56 19.85 -15.92 -27.51
C SER A 56 18.37 -16.04 -27.21
N ARG A 57 17.97 -16.32 -25.95
CA ARG A 57 16.55 -16.42 -25.59
C ARG A 57 15.86 -15.06 -25.55
N LEU A 58 16.60 -13.99 -25.29
CA LEU A 58 16.08 -12.62 -25.21
C LEU A 58 16.22 -11.85 -26.52
N GLY A 59 17.11 -12.28 -27.41
CA GLY A 59 17.39 -11.57 -28.66
C GLY A 59 18.08 -10.22 -28.44
N ILE A 60 18.69 -10.02 -27.27
CA ILE A 60 19.41 -8.79 -26.93
C ILE A 60 20.91 -9.01 -27.10
N ALA A 61 21.60 -8.01 -27.62
CA ALA A 61 23.05 -8.00 -27.75
C ALA A 61 23.68 -6.82 -27.02
N PHE A 62 24.89 -7.04 -26.53
CA PHE A 62 25.74 -6.04 -25.87
C PHE A 62 27.12 -6.03 -26.51
N ARG A 63 27.80 -4.90 -26.40
CA ARG A 63 29.17 -4.71 -26.86
C ARG A 63 30.04 -4.32 -25.68
N TYR A 64 31.02 -5.15 -25.36
CA TYR A 64 32.02 -4.83 -24.35
C TYR A 64 33.27 -4.26 -25.02
N ASP A 65 33.59 -3.02 -24.65
CA ASP A 65 34.83 -2.35 -25.03
C ASP A 65 35.86 -2.60 -23.93
N ILE A 66 36.91 -3.37 -24.25
CA ILE A 66 37.94 -3.76 -23.28
C ILE A 66 38.77 -2.55 -22.84
N ASP A 67 39.03 -1.61 -23.75
CA ASP A 67 39.90 -0.47 -23.49
C ASP A 67 39.21 0.54 -22.57
N GLN A 68 37.91 0.73 -22.75
CA GLN A 68 37.09 1.60 -21.90
C GLN A 68 36.51 0.88 -20.68
N ASN A 69 36.56 -0.45 -20.65
CA ASN A 69 35.91 -1.30 -19.64
C ASN A 69 34.40 -1.01 -19.49
N VAL A 70 33.71 -0.70 -20.61
CA VAL A 70 32.27 -0.38 -20.63
C VAL A 70 31.52 -1.39 -21.49
N ILE A 71 30.39 -1.88 -20.99
CA ILE A 71 29.47 -2.73 -21.75
C ILE A 71 28.30 -1.86 -22.22
N THR A 72 28.20 -1.61 -23.52
CA THR A 72 27.11 -0.85 -24.14
C THR A 72 26.02 -1.76 -24.67
N SER A 73 24.77 -1.30 -24.60
CA SER A 73 23.63 -2.03 -25.19
C SER A 73 23.55 -1.76 -26.69
N ARG A 74 23.26 -2.80 -27.48
CA ARG A 74 23.00 -2.64 -28.92
C ARG A 74 21.59 -2.12 -29.19
N GLU A 75 20.62 -2.61 -28.42
CA GLU A 75 19.19 -2.29 -28.60
C GLU A 75 18.81 -0.93 -27.99
N TYR A 76 19.60 -0.47 -27.01
CA TYR A 76 19.42 0.84 -26.37
C TYR A 76 20.68 1.70 -26.58
N PRO A 77 20.71 2.52 -27.64
CA PRO A 77 21.80 3.46 -27.88
C PRO A 77 22.01 4.39 -26.67
N ASP A 78 23.25 4.84 -26.50
CA ASP A 78 23.68 5.70 -25.40
C ASP A 78 23.40 5.14 -23.99
N MET A 79 23.25 3.82 -23.87
CA MET A 79 23.07 3.13 -22.59
C MET A 79 24.18 2.09 -22.39
N HIS A 80 24.71 2.04 -21.17
CA HIS A 80 25.68 1.05 -20.73
C HIS A 80 25.16 0.29 -19.52
N ILE A 81 25.69 -0.91 -19.27
CA ILE A 81 25.37 -1.68 -18.07
C ILE A 81 25.92 -0.94 -16.86
N ASP A 82 25.06 -0.64 -15.88
CA ASP A 82 25.47 0.01 -14.64
C ASP A 82 26.40 -0.92 -13.84
N GLU A 83 27.48 -0.41 -13.28
CA GLU A 83 28.32 -1.23 -12.39
C GLU A 83 27.58 -1.60 -11.11
N ASN A 84 26.74 -0.68 -10.61
CA ASN A 84 25.86 -0.92 -9.49
C ASN A 84 24.49 -1.37 -9.98
N GLN A 85 24.23 -2.67 -9.87
CA GLN A 85 23.00 -3.29 -10.33
C GLN A 85 21.86 -3.22 -9.30
N TRP A 86 22.07 -2.50 -8.19
CA TRP A 86 21.03 -2.22 -7.21
C TRP A 86 20.27 -0.94 -7.59
N PHE A 87 18.94 -1.05 -7.69
CA PHE A 87 18.06 0.05 -8.10
C PHE A 87 17.05 0.47 -7.01
N GLY A 88 17.14 -0.10 -5.81
CA GLY A 88 16.44 0.35 -4.59
C GLY A 88 14.93 0.10 -4.50
N THR A 89 14.33 -0.50 -5.51
CA THR A 89 12.96 -1.04 -5.50
C THR A 89 12.98 -2.52 -5.91
N LEU A 90 11.82 -3.19 -5.90
CA LEU A 90 11.67 -4.64 -6.17
C LEU A 90 12.65 -5.49 -5.34
N THR A 91 12.78 -5.15 -4.06
CA THR A 91 13.71 -5.83 -3.14
C THR A 91 13.44 -7.33 -3.12
N GLY A 92 14.50 -8.13 -3.21
CA GLY A 92 14.40 -9.59 -3.27
C GLY A 92 14.24 -10.17 -4.68
N LEU A 93 14.02 -9.35 -5.71
CA LEU A 93 14.05 -9.80 -7.10
C LEU A 93 15.50 -10.12 -7.53
N LYS A 94 15.75 -11.39 -7.91
CA LYS A 94 17.07 -11.84 -8.37
C LYS A 94 17.38 -11.50 -9.83
N VAL A 95 16.35 -11.19 -10.60
CA VAL A 95 16.40 -11.10 -12.06
C VAL A 95 16.22 -9.64 -12.48
N GLY A 96 17.05 -9.17 -13.40
CA GLY A 96 17.00 -7.80 -13.91
C GLY A 96 18.38 -7.23 -14.21
N LEU A 97 18.50 -6.50 -15.31
CA LEU A 97 19.72 -5.80 -15.69
C LEU A 97 19.45 -4.30 -15.79
N LEU A 98 20.17 -3.54 -14.98
CA LEU A 98 20.09 -2.08 -14.97
C LEU A 98 21.06 -1.51 -16.00
N LEU A 99 20.54 -0.62 -16.83
CA LEU A 99 21.27 0.19 -17.78
C LEU A 99 21.24 1.65 -17.34
N SER A 100 22.41 2.28 -17.41
CA SER A 100 22.60 3.69 -17.13
C SER A 100 23.00 4.44 -18.40
N PRO A 101 22.60 5.71 -18.54
CA PRO A 101 22.94 6.47 -19.72
C PRO A 101 24.44 6.77 -19.77
N MET A 102 25.00 6.69 -20.97
CA MET A 102 26.37 7.08 -21.25
C MET A 102 26.43 8.60 -21.09
N THR A 103 27.12 9.08 -20.06
CA THR A 103 27.29 10.52 -19.79
C THR A 103 28.17 11.15 -20.86
N ILE A 104 27.58 11.51 -22.01
CA ILE A 104 28.26 12.29 -23.03
C ILE A 104 28.16 13.77 -22.64
N ASN A 105 29.15 14.23 -21.86
CA ASN A 105 29.71 15.58 -21.85
C ASN A 105 28.81 16.84 -21.82
N ASN A 106 27.54 16.79 -21.47
CA ASN A 106 26.75 18.02 -21.35
C ASN A 106 25.91 18.05 -20.07
N GLN A 107 26.29 18.95 -19.15
CA GLN A 107 25.51 19.35 -17.97
C GLN A 107 24.05 19.76 -18.31
N GLN A 108 23.75 19.99 -19.60
CA GLN A 108 22.42 20.31 -20.11
C GLN A 108 21.48 19.09 -20.29
N ASN A 109 22.00 17.86 -20.42
CA ASN A 109 21.19 16.65 -20.69
C ASN A 109 21.07 15.68 -19.49
N LYS A 110 21.65 16.02 -18.33
CA LYS A 110 21.62 15.18 -17.11
C LYS A 110 20.20 14.80 -16.65
N TYR A 111 19.20 15.58 -17.07
CA TYR A 111 17.81 15.41 -16.67
C TYR A 111 16.91 14.70 -17.70
N ARG A 112 17.44 14.37 -18.88
CA ARG A 112 16.68 13.69 -19.95
C ARG A 112 16.90 12.18 -20.00
N LEU A 113 17.97 11.69 -19.38
CA LEU A 113 18.38 10.31 -19.52
C LEU A 113 18.01 9.52 -18.26
N CYS A 114 16.88 8.81 -18.33
CA CYS A 114 16.45 7.90 -17.27
C CYS A 114 17.19 6.55 -17.39
N ARG A 115 17.48 5.90 -16.26
CA ARG A 115 18.02 4.54 -16.25
C ARG A 115 16.94 3.58 -16.75
N LYS A 116 17.35 2.45 -17.33
CA LYS A 116 16.44 1.43 -17.88
C LYS A 116 16.69 0.10 -17.20
N LEU A 117 15.64 -0.57 -16.76
CA LEU A 117 15.70 -1.89 -16.14
C LEU A 117 15.11 -2.92 -17.10
N ILE A 118 15.94 -3.84 -17.58
CA ILE A 118 15.51 -4.97 -18.42
C ILE A 118 15.15 -6.13 -17.52
N ILE A 119 13.93 -6.66 -17.64
CA ILE A 119 13.49 -7.85 -16.91
C ILE A 119 12.91 -8.85 -17.92
N PRO A 120 13.39 -10.09 -17.96
CA PRO A 120 12.84 -11.12 -18.83
C PRO A 120 11.41 -11.49 -18.39
N TYR A 121 10.56 -11.85 -19.33
CA TYR A 121 9.21 -12.31 -19.02
C TYR A 121 9.19 -13.80 -18.64
N GLY A 122 8.40 -14.14 -17.62
CA GLY A 122 8.16 -15.51 -17.19
C GLY A 122 7.16 -15.56 -16.03
N HIS A 123 6.95 -16.77 -15.51
CA HIS A 123 6.13 -16.98 -14.32
C HIS A 123 6.89 -16.53 -13.07
N VAL A 124 6.30 -15.63 -12.29
CA VAL A 124 6.95 -15.06 -11.11
C VAL A 124 6.68 -15.99 -9.92
N GLN A 125 7.74 -16.40 -9.22
CA GLN A 125 7.67 -17.31 -8.08
C GLN A 125 8.40 -16.72 -6.88
N VAL A 126 7.93 -17.07 -5.69
CA VAL A 126 8.61 -16.76 -4.43
C VAL A 126 9.34 -18.01 -3.95
N GLU A 127 10.64 -17.88 -3.74
CA GLU A 127 11.45 -18.89 -3.08
C GLU A 127 11.35 -18.68 -1.57
N ASN A 128 10.71 -19.63 -0.87
CA ASN A 128 10.63 -19.61 0.59
C ASN A 128 12.01 -19.93 1.18
N THR A 129 12.76 -18.90 1.54
CA THR A 129 14.04 -19.05 2.24
C THR A 129 13.82 -18.67 3.70
N SER A 130 13.81 -19.67 4.59
CA SER A 130 13.57 -19.49 6.04
C SER A 130 14.60 -18.58 6.74
N ASP A 131 15.72 -18.29 6.09
CA ASP A 131 16.89 -17.61 6.66
C ASP A 131 17.05 -16.15 6.19
N LYS A 132 16.09 -15.62 5.40
CA LYS A 132 16.17 -14.26 4.84
C LYS A 132 15.12 -13.33 5.43
N SER A 133 15.52 -12.09 5.68
CA SER A 133 14.63 -11.02 6.16
C SER A 133 13.57 -10.58 5.14
N HIS A 134 13.82 -10.82 3.85
CA HIS A 134 12.92 -10.50 2.73
C HIS A 134 12.78 -11.71 1.80
N GLN A 135 11.58 -11.97 1.27
CA GLN A 135 11.40 -13.06 0.32
C GLN A 135 12.24 -12.88 -0.95
N THR A 136 12.68 -14.00 -1.51
CA THR A 136 13.43 -14.02 -2.76
C THR A 136 12.47 -14.30 -3.91
N VAL A 137 12.51 -13.48 -4.96
CA VAL A 137 11.63 -13.60 -6.13
C VAL A 137 12.45 -13.98 -7.35
N THR A 138 12.00 -15.04 -8.04
CA THR A 138 12.60 -15.54 -9.28
C THR A 138 11.56 -15.58 -10.39
N ILE A 139 12.05 -15.66 -11.63
CA ILE A 139 11.22 -15.68 -12.83
C ILE A 139 11.52 -16.97 -13.58
N GLU A 140 10.58 -17.89 -13.57
CA GLU A 140 10.65 -19.13 -14.32
C GLU A 140 10.25 -18.88 -15.77
N ARG A 141 11.21 -19.05 -16.68
CA ARG A 141 10.98 -18.90 -18.11
C ARG A 141 10.72 -20.26 -18.74
N LYS A 142 9.55 -20.44 -19.35
CA LYS A 142 9.22 -21.68 -20.08
C LYS A 142 10.27 -21.96 -21.16
N ALA A 143 10.82 -23.18 -21.15
CA ALA A 143 11.74 -23.65 -22.17
C ALA A 143 10.93 -24.02 -23.43
N SER A 144 11.02 -23.18 -24.45
CA SER A 144 10.80 -23.43 -25.89
C SER A 144 9.71 -24.44 -26.32
N SER A 145 8.56 -23.92 -26.77
CA SER A 145 7.96 -24.32 -28.07
C SER A 145 6.83 -23.32 -28.43
N GLY A 146 7.13 -22.34 -29.27
CA GLY A 146 6.15 -21.38 -29.83
C GLY A 146 6.11 -19.99 -29.18
N THR A 147 6.10 -18.96 -30.05
CA THR A 147 5.72 -17.51 -29.89
C THR A 147 6.23 -16.68 -28.71
N SER A 148 6.80 -17.26 -27.65
CA SER A 148 7.31 -16.56 -26.46
C SER A 148 8.84 -16.45 -26.40
N LEU A 149 9.51 -16.69 -27.53
CA LEU A 149 10.93 -16.37 -27.69
C LEU A 149 11.10 -14.84 -27.72
N HIS A 150 12.13 -14.32 -27.04
CA HIS A 150 12.48 -12.89 -27.02
C HIS A 150 11.59 -11.96 -26.18
N GLN A 151 10.83 -12.49 -25.21
CA GLN A 151 9.97 -11.64 -24.38
C GLN A 151 10.71 -11.14 -23.13
N TYR A 152 10.88 -9.82 -23.08
CA TYR A 152 11.33 -9.07 -21.91
C TYR A 152 10.59 -7.74 -21.84
N PHE A 153 10.56 -7.16 -20.66
CA PHE A 153 10.04 -5.83 -20.43
C PHE A 153 11.19 -4.89 -20.09
N VAL A 154 11.01 -3.63 -20.50
CA VAL A 154 11.91 -2.55 -20.10
C VAL A 154 11.13 -1.54 -19.30
N PHE A 155 11.65 -1.26 -18.11
CA PHE A 155 11.09 -0.29 -17.20
C PHE A 155 12.00 0.92 -17.12
N ILE A 156 11.41 2.10 -17.16
CA ILE A 156 12.12 3.37 -17.01
C ILE A 156 12.19 3.71 -15.53
N LEU A 157 13.41 3.92 -15.05
CA LEU A 157 13.71 4.28 -13.67
C LEU A 157 14.03 5.78 -13.65
N ASN A 158 13.09 6.58 -13.13
CA ASN A 158 13.20 8.03 -13.08
C ASN A 158 13.66 8.49 -11.69
N ASP A 159 14.96 8.73 -11.55
CA ASP A 159 15.60 9.07 -10.27
C ASP A 159 15.15 10.41 -9.69
N ARG A 160 14.61 11.32 -10.51
CA ARG A 160 14.06 12.59 -10.00
C ARG A 160 12.70 12.37 -9.35
N LEU A 161 11.85 11.57 -9.98
CA LEU A 161 10.50 11.32 -9.48
C LEU A 161 10.47 10.17 -8.48
N HIS A 162 11.54 9.36 -8.41
CA HIS A 162 11.59 8.15 -7.61
C HIS A 162 10.52 7.13 -8.04
N ILE A 163 10.34 6.98 -9.36
CA ILE A 163 9.28 6.16 -9.96
C ILE A 163 9.88 5.18 -10.97
N LEU A 164 9.49 3.91 -10.85
CA LEU A 164 9.66 2.89 -11.87
C LEU A 164 8.39 2.79 -12.73
N GLN A 165 8.50 2.95 -14.04
CA GLN A 165 7.36 2.97 -14.97
C GLN A 165 7.57 2.05 -16.16
N SER A 166 6.48 1.55 -16.73
CA SER A 166 6.47 0.83 -18.01
C SER A 166 6.45 1.79 -19.20
N THR A 167 7.03 1.38 -20.31
CA THR A 167 7.21 2.15 -21.55
C THR A 167 6.05 1.97 -22.54
N ASP A 168 4.78 1.99 -22.11
CA ASP A 168 3.61 2.15 -23.01
C ASP A 168 2.84 0.88 -23.45
N SER A 169 3.01 -0.29 -22.80
CA SER A 169 2.07 -1.42 -22.99
C SER A 169 1.31 -1.75 -21.69
N PRO A 170 -0.02 -1.96 -21.74
CA PRO A 170 -0.78 -2.42 -20.57
C PRO A 170 -0.20 -3.68 -19.95
N THR A 171 0.27 -4.61 -20.79
CA THR A 171 0.99 -5.82 -20.37
C THR A 171 2.20 -5.53 -19.50
N GLY A 172 3.02 -4.54 -19.87
CA GLY A 172 4.17 -4.12 -19.06
C GLY A 172 3.78 -3.47 -17.74
N TRP A 173 2.69 -2.68 -17.71
CA TRP A 173 2.15 -2.12 -16.46
C TRP A 173 1.65 -3.22 -15.52
N LEU A 174 0.91 -4.19 -16.05
CA LEU A 174 0.46 -5.36 -15.31
C LEU A 174 1.64 -6.19 -14.79
N TYR A 175 2.68 -6.40 -15.62
CA TYR A 175 3.85 -7.16 -15.20
C TYR A 175 4.62 -6.44 -14.10
N LEU A 176 4.80 -5.12 -14.22
CA LEU A 176 5.44 -4.31 -13.19
C LEU A 176 4.64 -4.35 -11.88
N ALA A 177 3.31 -4.29 -11.95
CA ALA A 177 2.44 -4.43 -10.79
C ALA A 177 2.63 -5.79 -10.11
N LEU A 178 2.62 -6.88 -10.88
CA LEU A 178 2.88 -8.23 -10.37
C LEU A 178 4.24 -8.33 -9.68
N LEU A 179 5.31 -7.76 -10.27
CA LEU A 179 6.63 -7.75 -9.67
C LEU A 179 6.62 -7.02 -8.32
N HIS A 180 6.05 -5.82 -8.25
CA HIS A 180 5.94 -5.07 -6.99
C HIS A 180 5.14 -5.85 -5.94
N ALA A 181 4.01 -6.45 -6.32
CA ALA A 181 3.20 -7.28 -5.42
C ALA A 181 4.01 -8.45 -4.86
N MET A 182 4.73 -9.18 -5.72
CA MET A 182 5.53 -10.35 -5.34
C MET A 182 6.75 -10.00 -4.48
N THR A 183 7.29 -8.79 -4.65
CA THR A 183 8.38 -8.24 -3.80
C THR A 183 7.86 -7.44 -2.59
N SER A 184 6.57 -7.54 -2.25
CA SER A 184 5.99 -6.72 -1.18
C SER A 184 6.48 -7.14 0.21
N HIS A 185 6.86 -6.15 1.01
CA HIS A 185 7.20 -6.26 2.43
C HIS A 185 6.44 -5.17 3.21
N PRO A 186 6.09 -5.40 4.51
CA PRO A 186 5.58 -4.36 5.41
C PRO A 186 6.36 -3.04 5.46
N LEU A 187 7.64 -3.04 5.10
CA LEU A 187 8.44 -1.81 5.07
C LEU A 187 8.48 -1.25 3.65
N PRO A 188 8.37 0.09 3.48
CA PRO A 188 8.50 0.72 2.18
C PRO A 188 9.91 0.50 1.62
N ASP A 189 10.00 0.36 0.30
CA ASP A 189 11.30 0.30 -0.37
C ASP A 189 11.99 1.68 -0.36
N GLN A 190 13.32 1.67 -0.48
CA GLN A 190 14.11 2.89 -0.34
C GLN A 190 13.95 3.82 -1.54
N TYR A 191 13.66 3.27 -2.72
CA TYR A 191 13.61 4.06 -3.94
C TYR A 191 12.28 4.77 -4.13
N THR A 192 11.14 4.08 -3.98
CA THR A 192 9.81 4.65 -4.18
C THR A 192 9.20 5.21 -2.90
N GLY A 193 9.69 4.78 -1.72
CA GLY A 193 9.10 5.14 -0.43
C GLY A 193 7.73 4.52 -0.19
N MET A 194 7.35 3.52 -1.01
CA MET A 194 6.10 2.77 -0.93
C MET A 194 6.39 1.29 -0.72
N THR A 195 5.46 0.57 -0.13
CA THR A 195 5.50 -0.89 -0.12
C THR A 195 5.20 -1.44 -1.53
N GLY A 196 5.67 -2.66 -1.79
CA GLY A 196 5.37 -3.34 -3.06
C GLY A 196 3.85 -3.47 -3.31
N MET A 197 3.07 -3.75 -2.27
CA MET A 197 1.61 -3.79 -2.36
C MET A 197 1.01 -2.44 -2.77
N GLU A 198 1.35 -1.36 -2.07
CA GLU A 198 0.86 -0.01 -2.41
C GLU A 198 1.21 0.37 -3.84
N ARG A 199 2.45 0.10 -4.25
CA ARG A 199 2.90 0.40 -5.60
C ARG A 199 2.19 -0.45 -6.66
N SER A 200 1.95 -1.73 -6.38
CA SER A 200 1.16 -2.60 -7.25
C SER A 200 -0.27 -2.09 -7.42
N PHE A 201 -0.95 -1.73 -6.34
CA PHE A 201 -2.31 -1.18 -6.40
C PHE A 201 -2.36 0.15 -7.14
N GLN A 202 -1.38 1.02 -6.93
CA GLN A 202 -1.25 2.28 -7.68
C GLN A 202 -1.12 2.04 -9.19
N LEU A 203 -0.32 1.05 -9.61
CA LEU A 203 -0.15 0.69 -11.01
C LEU A 203 -1.44 0.08 -11.61
N LEU A 204 -2.08 -0.85 -10.90
CA LEU A 204 -3.32 -1.50 -11.34
C LEU A 204 -4.50 -0.52 -11.47
N ASN A 205 -4.60 0.44 -10.56
CA ASN A 205 -5.62 1.48 -10.60
C ASN A 205 -5.32 2.58 -11.63
N SER A 206 -4.11 2.63 -12.19
CA SER A 206 -3.74 3.62 -13.20
C SER A 206 -4.29 3.25 -14.58
N ALA A 207 -4.58 4.27 -15.38
CA ALA A 207 -5.00 4.09 -16.77
C ALA A 207 -3.98 3.31 -17.62
N GLY A 208 -2.70 3.26 -17.22
CA GLY A 208 -1.67 2.49 -17.93
C GLY A 208 -1.91 0.98 -17.89
N SER A 209 -2.63 0.46 -16.89
CA SER A 209 -3.00 -0.96 -16.83
C SER A 209 -4.25 -1.28 -17.65
N TRP A 210 -5.05 -0.29 -18.03
CA TRP A 210 -6.32 -0.48 -18.73
C TRP A 210 -6.08 -0.70 -20.22
N SER A 211 -6.97 -1.44 -20.87
CA SER A 211 -6.89 -1.70 -22.31
C SER A 211 -8.20 -1.38 -22.99
N ASP A 212 -8.10 -0.79 -24.17
CA ASP A 212 -9.18 -0.51 -25.13
C ASP A 212 -9.46 -1.68 -26.09
N GLN A 213 -8.84 -2.84 -25.83
CA GLN A 213 -9.01 -4.09 -26.56
C GLN A 213 -8.94 -5.26 -25.60
N PRO A 214 -9.48 -6.45 -25.95
CA PRO A 214 -9.32 -7.63 -25.14
C PRO A 214 -7.85 -7.95 -24.88
N TYR A 215 -7.50 -8.27 -23.64
CA TYR A 215 -6.14 -8.60 -23.27
C TYR A 215 -5.61 -9.82 -24.03
N ASP A 216 -4.34 -9.74 -24.43
CA ASP A 216 -3.63 -10.84 -25.06
C ASP A 216 -3.29 -11.96 -24.05
N SER A 217 -2.87 -13.12 -24.57
CA SER A 217 -2.58 -14.29 -23.74
C SER A 217 -1.53 -14.03 -22.63
N ILE A 218 -0.57 -13.13 -22.87
CA ILE A 218 0.48 -12.76 -21.92
C ILE A 218 -0.13 -11.95 -20.78
N SER A 219 -0.92 -10.92 -21.10
CA SER A 219 -1.62 -10.10 -20.12
C SER A 219 -2.58 -10.94 -19.28
N LEU A 220 -3.31 -11.88 -19.89
CA LEU A 220 -4.19 -12.78 -19.18
C LEU A 220 -3.43 -13.70 -18.20
N ASN A 221 -2.26 -14.20 -18.57
CA ASN A 221 -1.41 -14.98 -17.66
C ASN A 221 -0.90 -14.12 -16.49
N ILE A 222 -0.56 -12.86 -16.73
CA ILE A 222 -0.16 -11.92 -15.67
C ILE A 222 -1.34 -11.64 -14.73
N LEU A 223 -2.52 -11.31 -15.27
CA LEU A 223 -3.73 -11.07 -14.49
C LEU A 223 -4.13 -12.29 -13.66
N SER A 224 -3.97 -13.50 -14.21
CA SER A 224 -4.19 -14.75 -13.48
C SER A 224 -3.25 -14.89 -12.27
N GLN A 225 -1.98 -14.49 -12.42
CA GLN A 225 -1.01 -14.51 -11.32
C GLN A 225 -1.32 -13.42 -10.27
N ILE A 226 -1.77 -12.24 -10.70
CA ILE A 226 -2.18 -11.18 -9.78
C ILE A 226 -3.42 -11.63 -9.00
N ALA A 227 -4.43 -12.20 -9.67
CA ALA A 227 -5.65 -12.67 -9.03
C ALA A 227 -5.37 -13.76 -7.97
N SER A 228 -4.39 -14.64 -8.22
CA SER A 228 -4.02 -15.70 -7.28
C SER A 228 -3.25 -15.21 -6.05
N LEU A 229 -2.86 -13.93 -5.99
CA LEU A 229 -2.33 -13.31 -4.77
C LEU A 229 -3.42 -13.04 -3.73
N SER A 230 -4.70 -13.02 -4.13
CA SER A 230 -5.79 -13.03 -3.15
C SER A 230 -5.93 -14.42 -2.54
N PRO A 231 -6.17 -14.51 -1.21
CA PRO A 231 -6.45 -15.79 -0.58
C PRO A 231 -7.75 -16.38 -1.13
N LYS A 232 -7.82 -17.70 -1.21
CA LYS A 232 -9.06 -18.40 -1.61
C LYS A 232 -10.06 -18.30 -0.48
N VAL A 233 -11.31 -17.98 -0.80
CA VAL A 233 -12.32 -17.66 0.22
C VAL A 233 -13.65 -18.28 -0.14
N ASN A 234 -14.17 -19.09 0.77
CA ASN A 234 -15.41 -19.85 0.61
C ASN A 234 -16.18 -19.91 1.94
N TYR A 235 -17.45 -20.34 1.88
CA TYR A 235 -18.17 -20.67 3.10
C TYR A 235 -17.89 -22.10 3.56
N TYR A 236 -17.99 -22.32 4.87
CA TYR A 236 -17.92 -23.65 5.46
C TYR A 236 -19.16 -23.92 6.34
N PRO A 237 -19.84 -25.06 6.16
CA PRO A 237 -19.75 -25.95 4.99
C PRO A 237 -20.26 -25.23 3.73
N GLU A 238 -19.86 -25.66 2.53
CA GLU A 238 -20.11 -24.92 1.26
C GLU A 238 -21.59 -24.55 1.01
N HIS A 239 -22.51 -25.37 1.50
CA HIS A 239 -23.95 -25.20 1.34
C HIS A 239 -24.59 -24.27 2.39
N GLN A 240 -23.81 -23.73 3.32
CA GLN A 240 -24.27 -22.81 4.38
C GLN A 240 -23.44 -21.55 4.40
N THR A 241 -24.03 -20.42 4.77
CA THR A 241 -23.33 -19.13 4.89
C THR A 241 -22.95 -18.80 6.35
N CYS A 242 -22.85 -19.81 7.20
CA CYS A 242 -22.69 -19.64 8.65
C CYS A 242 -21.25 -19.34 9.09
N MET A 243 -20.25 -19.81 8.34
CA MET A 243 -18.84 -19.55 8.63
C MET A 243 -18.05 -19.28 7.34
N VAL A 244 -17.10 -18.35 7.41
CA VAL A 244 -16.17 -18.04 6.31
C VAL A 244 -14.87 -18.81 6.53
N LYS A 245 -14.42 -19.52 5.49
CA LYS A 245 -13.12 -20.18 5.40
C LYS A 245 -12.21 -19.34 4.51
N ILE A 246 -11.05 -18.97 5.05
CA ILE A 246 -10.01 -18.23 4.32
C ILE A 246 -8.80 -19.17 4.20
N ASP A 247 -8.51 -19.58 2.98
CA ASP A 247 -7.37 -20.43 2.65
C ASP A 247 -6.23 -19.53 2.14
N TRP A 248 -5.38 -19.12 3.07
CA TRP A 248 -4.16 -18.35 2.78
C TRP A 248 -3.11 -19.23 2.11
N ASN A 249 -2.44 -18.71 1.09
CA ASN A 249 -1.35 -19.40 0.41
C ASN A 249 -0.03 -19.31 1.21
N THR A 250 -0.03 -19.86 2.42
CA THR A 250 1.10 -19.75 3.36
C THR A 250 2.31 -20.60 2.98
N GLU A 251 2.12 -21.61 2.13
CA GLU A 251 3.21 -22.47 1.64
C GLU A 251 4.17 -21.70 0.73
N TYR A 252 3.63 -20.83 -0.14
CA TYR A 252 4.39 -20.16 -1.20
C TYR A 252 4.43 -18.63 -1.07
N LEU A 253 3.47 -17.98 -0.38
CA LEU A 253 3.35 -16.53 -0.34
C LEU A 253 3.31 -15.98 1.11
N PRO A 254 4.23 -15.06 1.48
CA PRO A 254 4.13 -14.26 2.69
C PRO A 254 2.82 -13.45 2.78
N TYR A 255 2.37 -13.18 4.01
CA TYR A 255 1.16 -12.36 4.27
C TYR A 255 1.25 -10.95 3.69
N SER A 256 2.45 -10.39 3.55
CA SER A 256 2.70 -9.07 2.97
C SER A 256 2.38 -8.96 1.48
N ILE A 257 2.23 -10.10 0.80
CA ILE A 257 1.85 -10.18 -0.61
C ILE A 257 0.34 -10.36 -0.74
N GLN A 258 -0.30 -11.05 0.20
CA GLN A 258 -1.70 -11.47 0.04
C GLN A 258 -2.67 -10.35 0.43
N HIS A 259 -3.60 -10.02 -0.48
CA HIS A 259 -4.57 -8.94 -0.29
C HIS A 259 -5.90 -9.29 -0.97
N PHE A 260 -7.03 -9.01 -0.30
CA PHE A 260 -8.37 -9.40 -0.81
C PHE A 260 -8.79 -8.65 -2.09
N GLY A 261 -8.19 -7.50 -2.36
CA GLY A 261 -8.48 -6.68 -3.54
C GLY A 261 -7.83 -7.10 -4.86
N TYR A 262 -6.79 -7.95 -4.87
CA TYR A 262 -6.08 -8.29 -6.12
C TYR A 262 -6.96 -9.03 -7.12
N TYR A 263 -7.69 -10.05 -6.68
CA TYR A 263 -8.65 -10.78 -7.52
C TYR A 263 -9.74 -9.84 -8.05
N LEU A 264 -10.27 -8.96 -7.20
CA LEU A 264 -11.31 -8.01 -7.59
C LEU A 264 -10.78 -7.06 -8.69
N LEU A 265 -9.59 -6.49 -8.53
CA LEU A 265 -8.95 -5.63 -9.55
C LEU A 265 -8.67 -6.38 -10.85
N ALA A 266 -8.08 -7.57 -10.77
CA ALA A 266 -7.75 -8.36 -11.94
C ALA A 266 -9.01 -8.74 -12.74
N LYS A 267 -10.09 -9.11 -12.03
CA LYS A 267 -11.39 -9.38 -12.64
C LYS A 267 -11.98 -8.14 -13.28
N LYS A 268 -11.96 -6.98 -12.61
CA LYS A 268 -12.47 -5.72 -13.16
C LYS A 268 -11.73 -5.33 -14.46
N LEU A 269 -10.40 -5.36 -14.45
CA LEU A 269 -9.59 -5.05 -15.64
C LEU A 269 -9.93 -6.01 -16.79
N TYR A 270 -10.04 -7.31 -16.50
CA TYR A 270 -10.45 -8.30 -17.50
C TYR A 270 -11.84 -8.01 -18.09
N GLU A 271 -12.85 -7.78 -17.24
CA GLU A 271 -14.22 -7.47 -17.66
C GLU A 271 -14.29 -6.21 -18.50
N GLU A 272 -13.57 -5.15 -18.12
CA GLU A 272 -13.51 -3.90 -18.89
C GLU A 272 -12.84 -4.11 -20.26
N SER A 273 -11.78 -4.91 -20.34
CA SER A 273 -11.15 -5.23 -21.62
C SER A 273 -12.07 -6.04 -22.55
N GLU A 274 -12.87 -6.95 -22.00
CA GLU A 274 -13.81 -7.78 -22.79
C GLU A 274 -15.00 -6.99 -23.31
N GLN A 275 -15.36 -5.85 -22.69
CA GLN A 275 -16.38 -4.95 -23.23
C GLN A 275 -16.02 -4.44 -24.61
N TRP A 276 -14.74 -4.36 -24.95
CA TRP A 276 -14.25 -3.94 -26.27
C TRP A 276 -14.25 -5.06 -27.31
N LYS A 277 -14.54 -6.31 -26.92
CA LYS A 277 -14.45 -7.48 -27.81
C LYS A 277 -15.29 -7.35 -29.08
N PHE A 278 -16.41 -6.65 -29.05
CA PHE A 278 -17.25 -6.46 -30.24
C PHE A 278 -16.53 -5.70 -31.38
N MET A 279 -15.49 -4.92 -31.06
CA MET A 279 -14.67 -4.18 -32.04
C MET A 279 -13.57 -5.04 -32.66
N TYR A 280 -13.27 -6.23 -32.12
CA TYR A 280 -12.14 -7.06 -32.51
C TYR A 280 -12.56 -8.47 -32.91
N SER A 281 -11.97 -9.00 -34.00
CA SER A 281 -12.29 -10.34 -34.54
C SER A 281 -11.51 -11.47 -33.85
N THR A 282 -11.28 -11.38 -32.53
CA THR A 282 -10.36 -12.29 -31.83
C THR A 282 -11.08 -13.46 -31.15
N ASN A 283 -10.57 -14.67 -31.40
CA ASN A 283 -10.91 -15.90 -30.67
C ASN A 283 -10.20 -15.90 -29.31
N THR A 284 -10.86 -15.48 -28.24
CA THR A 284 -10.21 -15.36 -26.92
C THR A 284 -9.94 -16.72 -26.24
N SER A 285 -8.73 -16.84 -25.71
CA SER A 285 -8.17 -17.95 -24.94
C SER A 285 -8.87 -18.18 -23.59
N HIS A 286 -9.26 -19.43 -23.31
CA HIS A 286 -10.15 -19.86 -22.21
C HIS A 286 -9.48 -20.01 -20.83
N GLY A 287 -8.24 -19.56 -20.65
CA GLY A 287 -7.43 -19.84 -19.45
C GLY A 287 -7.88 -19.07 -18.21
N ILE A 288 -8.02 -17.75 -18.30
CA ILE A 288 -8.39 -16.90 -17.16
C ILE A 288 -9.87 -17.08 -16.76
N LEU A 289 -10.72 -17.39 -17.74
CA LEU A 289 -12.14 -17.66 -17.52
C LEU A 289 -12.33 -18.77 -16.47
N LYS A 290 -11.52 -19.84 -16.55
CA LYS A 290 -11.55 -20.91 -15.55
C LYS A 290 -11.26 -20.43 -14.14
N LEU A 291 -10.39 -19.42 -13.97
CA LEU A 291 -10.08 -18.86 -12.65
C LEU A 291 -11.24 -18.01 -12.12
N PHE A 292 -11.81 -17.13 -12.95
CA PHE A 292 -12.94 -16.29 -12.54
C PHE A 292 -14.28 -17.04 -12.41
N GLU A 293 -14.42 -18.18 -13.08
CA GLU A 293 -15.57 -19.10 -12.96
C GLU A 293 -15.38 -20.15 -11.86
N SER A 294 -14.17 -20.25 -11.27
CA SER A 294 -13.91 -21.23 -10.23
C SER A 294 -14.72 -20.94 -8.96
N LYS A 295 -15.20 -21.99 -8.31
CA LYS A 295 -15.84 -21.90 -6.98
C LYS A 295 -14.85 -21.65 -5.85
N GLU A 296 -13.56 -21.48 -6.14
CA GLU A 296 -12.52 -21.26 -5.13
C GLU A 296 -12.51 -19.82 -4.61
N TYR A 297 -13.01 -18.88 -5.41
CA TYR A 297 -13.07 -17.46 -5.10
C TYR A 297 -14.53 -16.99 -5.00
N ASN A 298 -15.13 -17.12 -3.81
CA ASN A 298 -16.45 -16.55 -3.57
C ASN A 298 -16.36 -15.02 -3.52
N GLU A 299 -16.68 -14.37 -4.64
CA GLU A 299 -16.58 -12.92 -4.81
C GLU A 299 -17.34 -12.12 -3.75
N LYS A 300 -18.53 -12.60 -3.33
CA LYS A 300 -19.33 -11.91 -2.29
C LYS A 300 -18.60 -11.90 -0.95
N VAL A 301 -17.99 -13.03 -0.58
CA VAL A 301 -17.20 -13.15 0.64
C VAL A 301 -15.93 -12.32 0.52
N LEU A 302 -15.27 -12.36 -0.63
CA LEU A 302 -14.05 -11.59 -0.88
C LEU A 302 -14.30 -10.08 -0.78
N ILE A 303 -15.40 -9.59 -1.37
CA ILE A 303 -15.85 -8.20 -1.26
C ILE A 303 -16.12 -7.85 0.20
N LYS A 304 -16.83 -8.71 0.94
CA LYS A 304 -17.10 -8.49 2.37
C LYS A 304 -15.80 -8.37 3.16
N LEU A 305 -14.87 -9.31 2.99
CA LEU A 305 -13.57 -9.29 3.65
C LEU A 305 -12.76 -8.06 3.25
N TYR A 306 -12.74 -7.69 1.97
CA TYR A 306 -12.10 -6.44 1.55
C TYR A 306 -12.67 -5.24 2.31
N TRP A 307 -13.99 -5.15 2.48
CA TRP A 307 -14.63 -4.08 3.25
C TRP A 307 -14.31 -4.13 4.74
N ASP A 308 -14.33 -5.32 5.34
CA ASP A 308 -14.02 -5.52 6.77
C ASP A 308 -12.57 -5.07 7.08
N TYR A 309 -11.63 -5.30 6.16
CA TYR A 309 -10.22 -4.94 6.31
C TYR A 309 -9.83 -3.62 5.63
N ARG A 310 -10.75 -2.94 4.94
CA ARG A 310 -10.46 -1.76 4.09
C ARG A 310 -9.71 -0.68 4.83
N ASP A 311 -10.18 -0.33 6.03
CA ASP A 311 -9.64 0.80 6.78
C ASP A 311 -8.27 0.50 7.42
N LEU A 312 -7.88 -0.78 7.47
CA LEU A 312 -6.55 -1.23 7.88
C LEU A 312 -5.52 -1.08 6.75
N TYR A 313 -5.94 -1.01 5.49
CA TYR A 313 -5.04 -0.80 4.36
C TYR A 313 -4.71 0.68 4.19
N ASN A 314 -3.48 0.97 3.76
CA ASN A 314 -3.11 2.30 3.28
C ASN A 314 -4.07 2.71 2.13
N PRO A 315 -4.58 3.95 2.07
CA PRO A 315 -5.41 4.43 0.96
C PRO A 315 -4.85 4.15 -0.44
N THR A 316 -3.53 4.08 -0.60
CA THR A 316 -2.88 3.75 -1.88
C THR A 316 -2.97 2.26 -2.25
N ALA A 317 -3.13 1.37 -1.27
CA ALA A 317 -3.35 -0.07 -1.42
C ALA A 317 -4.84 -0.46 -1.46
N ARG A 318 -5.74 0.49 -1.76
CA ARG A 318 -7.19 0.25 -1.85
C ARG A 318 -7.63 0.16 -3.31
N LEU A 319 -8.81 -0.44 -3.52
CA LEU A 319 -9.51 -0.36 -4.80
C LEU A 319 -9.78 1.11 -5.16
N SER A 320 -9.89 1.41 -6.46
CA SER A 320 -10.20 2.77 -6.89
C SER A 320 -11.53 3.26 -6.30
N PRO A 321 -11.70 4.56 -6.01
CA PRO A 321 -12.94 5.09 -5.44
C PRO A 321 -14.18 4.79 -6.30
N GLN A 322 -13.99 4.74 -7.63
CA GLN A 322 -15.04 4.36 -8.58
C GLN A 322 -15.46 2.89 -8.39
N MET A 323 -14.48 1.99 -8.28
CA MET A 323 -14.74 0.58 -8.02
C MET A 323 -15.38 0.36 -6.64
N GLU A 324 -14.92 1.03 -5.59
CA GLU A 324 -15.57 0.98 -4.28
C GLU A 324 -17.02 1.47 -4.33
N ALA A 325 -17.30 2.52 -5.10
CA ALA A 325 -18.66 3.03 -5.29
C ALA A 325 -19.55 2.05 -6.08
N GLU A 326 -19.02 1.40 -7.12
CA GLU A 326 -19.72 0.34 -7.87
C GLU A 326 -20.05 -0.87 -6.99
N ILE A 327 -19.10 -1.29 -6.13
CA ILE A 327 -19.32 -2.39 -5.21
C ILE A 327 -20.42 -2.03 -4.20
N ARG A 328 -20.46 -0.78 -3.73
CA ARG A 328 -21.53 -0.27 -2.84
C ARG A 328 -22.89 -0.17 -3.54
N SER A 329 -22.93 0.24 -4.81
CA SER A 329 -24.18 0.40 -5.54
C SER A 329 -24.81 -0.93 -5.94
N LYS A 330 -23.98 -1.91 -6.33
CA LYS A 330 -24.44 -3.27 -6.67
C LYS A 330 -24.91 -4.07 -5.45
N ASN A 331 -24.25 -3.87 -4.30
CA ASN A 331 -24.60 -4.57 -3.07
C ASN A 331 -25.38 -3.64 -2.13
N ILE A 332 -26.69 -3.52 -2.35
CA ILE A 332 -27.61 -3.01 -1.31
C ILE A 332 -27.75 -4.09 -0.23
N THR A 333 -26.65 -4.45 0.43
CA THR A 333 -26.72 -5.07 1.74
C THR A 333 -27.07 -3.95 2.70
N LYS A 334 -28.34 -3.90 3.13
CA LYS A 334 -28.67 -3.23 4.39
C LYS A 334 -27.72 -3.81 5.41
N SER A 335 -26.83 -2.98 5.96
CA SER A 335 -26.11 -3.37 7.17
C SER A 335 -27.17 -3.84 8.16
N TYR A 336 -26.98 -5.03 8.73
CA TYR A 336 -27.78 -5.44 9.87
C TYR A 336 -27.47 -4.43 10.98
N GLN A 337 -28.30 -3.40 11.06
CA GLN A 337 -28.44 -2.63 12.28
C GLN A 337 -29.23 -3.54 13.22
N PRO A 338 -28.70 -3.86 14.41
CA PRO A 338 -29.52 -4.54 15.41
C PRO A 338 -30.82 -3.76 15.55
N VAL A 339 -31.94 -4.48 15.58
CA VAL A 339 -33.27 -3.90 15.82
C VAL A 339 -33.23 -3.35 17.24
N TRP A 340 -32.81 -2.11 17.38
CA TRP A 340 -33.22 -1.31 18.52
C TRP A 340 -34.70 -1.08 18.30
N GLU A 341 -35.51 -1.63 19.20
CA GLU A 341 -36.94 -1.33 19.25
C GLU A 341 -37.13 0.16 19.05
N SER A 342 -38.02 0.47 18.12
CA SER A 342 -38.34 1.81 17.66
C SER A 342 -38.76 2.71 18.82
N SER A 343 -37.81 3.40 19.43
CA SER A 343 -38.12 4.63 20.15
C SER A 343 -38.32 5.70 19.09
N THR A 344 -39.58 5.90 18.72
CA THR A 344 -40.06 7.07 18.00
C THR A 344 -39.61 8.33 18.73
N LEU A 345 -38.49 8.92 18.31
CA LEU A 345 -38.16 10.28 18.65
C LEU A 345 -38.02 11.03 17.34
N SER A 346 -39.06 11.82 17.10
CA SER A 346 -39.16 12.85 16.09
C SER A 346 -37.83 13.55 15.89
N THR A 347 -37.53 13.78 14.60
CA THR A 347 -36.63 14.83 14.14
C THR A 347 -36.91 16.12 14.90
N THR A 348 -36.14 16.34 15.95
CA THR A 348 -36.09 17.59 16.68
C THR A 348 -34.63 18.00 16.61
N HIS A 349 -34.42 19.18 16.05
CA HIS A 349 -33.15 19.88 16.08
C HIS A 349 -32.42 19.59 17.39
N ASN A 350 -31.21 19.04 17.28
CA ASN A 350 -30.37 18.69 18.43
C ASN A 350 -30.41 19.84 19.45
N ASN A 351 -31.10 19.57 20.54
CA ASN A 351 -31.15 20.46 21.69
C ASN A 351 -29.72 20.56 22.25
N PRO A 352 -29.14 21.77 22.38
CA PRO A 352 -27.76 21.94 22.83
C PRO A 352 -27.51 21.38 24.25
N LEU A 353 -28.56 21.06 25.00
CA LEU A 353 -28.50 20.53 26.35
C LEU A 353 -28.11 19.04 26.43
N ARG A 354 -28.34 18.22 25.39
CA ARG A 354 -27.93 16.80 25.38
C ARG A 354 -26.41 16.59 25.25
N LEU A 355 -25.66 17.64 24.92
CA LEU A 355 -24.20 17.63 24.80
C LEU A 355 -23.48 17.65 26.16
N VAL A 356 -24.15 18.12 27.22
CA VAL A 356 -23.55 18.23 28.56
C VAL A 356 -23.49 16.86 29.25
N ASP A 357 -24.46 15.99 28.98
CA ASP A 357 -24.52 14.65 29.57
C ASP A 357 -23.35 13.75 29.14
N TYR A 358 -22.78 14.01 27.94
CA TYR A 358 -21.60 13.28 27.46
C TYR A 358 -20.28 13.80 28.02
N LEU A 359 -20.20 15.07 28.49
CA LEU A 359 -18.96 15.66 29.02
C LEU A 359 -18.44 14.92 30.27
N TYR A 360 -19.35 14.38 31.08
CA TYR A 360 -18.98 13.69 32.32
C TYR A 360 -18.90 12.16 32.16
N SER A 361 -19.45 11.61 31.07
CA SER A 361 -19.51 10.16 30.85
C SER A 361 -18.15 9.50 30.57
N ASN A 362 -17.20 10.25 30.00
CA ASN A 362 -15.87 9.75 29.63
C ASN A 362 -14.76 10.08 30.66
N GLY A 363 -15.10 10.69 31.80
CA GLY A 363 -14.10 11.16 32.75
C GLY A 363 -13.21 12.27 32.19
N ASP A 364 -13.77 13.18 31.36
CA ASP A 364 -13.06 14.34 30.80
C ASP A 364 -12.83 15.42 31.89
N VAL A 365 -12.07 15.07 32.95
CA VAL A 365 -11.63 15.97 34.03
C VAL A 365 -10.36 16.76 33.61
N TYR A 366 -9.77 16.43 32.46
CA TYR A 366 -8.53 17.03 31.97
C TYR A 366 -8.79 18.20 31.00
N LEU A 367 -9.59 19.18 31.43
CA LEU A 367 -9.70 20.46 30.72
C LEU A 367 -8.53 21.35 31.16
N LYS A 368 -7.67 21.75 30.22
CA LYS A 368 -6.53 22.63 30.51
C LYS A 368 -6.82 24.05 30.04
N ASP A 369 -6.60 25.00 30.94
CA ASP A 369 -6.64 26.41 30.58
C ASP A 369 -5.39 26.78 29.80
N SER A 370 -5.54 26.97 28.48
CA SER A 370 -4.46 27.33 27.57
C SER A 370 -4.40 28.84 27.29
N SER A 371 -5.18 29.67 27.99
CA SER A 371 -5.20 31.12 27.77
C SER A 371 -3.86 31.81 28.12
N SER A 372 -3.07 31.21 29.02
CA SER A 372 -1.76 31.73 29.43
C SER A 372 -0.61 31.37 28.50
N LEU A 373 -0.85 30.58 27.44
CA LEU A 373 0.20 30.20 26.49
C LEU A 373 0.44 31.35 25.49
N ALA A 374 1.66 31.89 25.48
CA ALA A 374 2.07 32.97 24.58
C ALA A 374 2.00 32.57 23.08
N CYS A 375 2.09 31.28 22.78
CA CYS A 375 1.86 30.75 21.45
C CYS A 375 1.22 29.35 21.55
N PHE A 376 0.37 29.00 20.60
CA PHE A 376 -0.16 27.65 20.48
C PHE A 376 0.84 26.76 19.71
N PRO A 377 1.48 25.78 20.36
CA PRO A 377 2.38 24.88 19.67
C PRO A 377 1.56 23.89 18.84
N LEU A 378 1.30 24.24 17.57
CA LEU A 378 0.59 23.42 16.59
C LEU A 378 1.14 21.98 16.51
N SER A 379 2.44 21.80 16.74
CA SER A 379 3.12 20.50 16.78
C SER A 379 2.79 19.65 18.01
N ARG A 380 2.32 20.25 19.12
CA ARG A 380 1.95 19.54 20.36
C ARG A 380 0.47 19.18 20.42
N TRP A 381 -0.37 19.69 19.52
CA TRP A 381 -1.80 19.33 19.47
C TRP A 381 -2.09 17.89 19.05
N LEU A 382 -1.05 17.18 18.59
CA LEU A 382 -1.06 15.76 18.25
C LEU A 382 -0.58 14.87 19.41
N THR A 383 -0.21 15.43 20.57
CA THR A 383 0.15 14.66 21.78
C THR A 383 -1.03 14.61 22.76
N ASN A 384 -1.08 13.57 23.60
CA ASN A 384 -2.20 13.32 24.52
C ASN A 384 -2.57 14.51 25.43
N GLU A 385 -1.61 15.39 25.73
CA GLU A 385 -1.80 16.48 26.69
C GLU A 385 -2.53 17.71 26.14
N TYR A 386 -2.57 17.88 24.81
CA TYR A 386 -3.16 19.04 24.14
C TYR A 386 -4.04 18.61 22.97
N GLN A 387 -4.76 17.50 23.13
CA GLN A 387 -5.70 17.06 22.12
C GLN A 387 -6.75 18.17 21.86
N PRO A 388 -7.29 18.29 20.63
CA PRO A 388 -8.26 19.32 20.26
C PRO A 388 -9.47 19.40 21.22
N LYS A 389 -9.85 18.28 21.84
CA LYS A 389 -10.93 18.20 22.84
C LYS A 389 -10.64 18.90 24.17
N CYS A 390 -9.37 19.17 24.50
CA CYS A 390 -8.94 19.74 25.79
C CYS A 390 -8.69 21.26 25.75
N ILE A 391 -8.61 21.87 24.57
CA ILE A 391 -8.13 23.25 24.37
C ILE A 391 -9.28 24.28 24.28
N TRP A 392 -10.52 23.84 24.09
CA TRP A 392 -11.65 24.72 23.78
C TRP A 392 -11.92 25.79 24.85
N ILE A 393 -11.64 25.51 26.14
CA ILE A 393 -11.78 26.49 27.24
C ILE A 393 -10.77 27.64 27.11
N GLY A 394 -9.51 27.34 26.81
CA GLY A 394 -8.50 28.40 26.65
C GLY A 394 -8.77 29.26 25.42
N LEU A 395 -9.26 28.66 24.32
CA LEU A 395 -9.72 29.42 23.15
C LEU A 395 -10.92 30.30 23.48
N PHE A 396 -11.87 29.80 24.27
CA PHE A 396 -13.02 30.59 24.72
C PHE A 396 -12.59 31.83 25.51
N LYS A 397 -11.69 31.66 26.50
CA LYS A 397 -11.14 32.78 27.29
C LYS A 397 -10.38 33.80 26.44
N LEU A 398 -9.65 33.35 25.42
CA LEU A 398 -8.94 34.23 24.50
C LEU A 398 -9.93 35.05 23.65
N ILE A 399 -11.03 34.44 23.20
CA ILE A 399 -12.12 35.19 22.53
C ILE A 399 -12.74 36.22 23.47
N GLU A 400 -12.93 35.87 24.75
CA GLU A 400 -13.45 36.78 25.76
C GLU A 400 -12.51 37.98 25.99
N GLN A 401 -11.20 37.72 26.14
CA GLN A 401 -10.16 38.76 26.25
C GLN A 401 -10.15 39.68 25.03
N LEU A 402 -10.16 39.13 23.81
CA LEU A 402 -10.21 39.89 22.56
C LEU A 402 -11.48 40.74 22.42
N LYS A 403 -12.59 40.34 23.02
CA LYS A 403 -13.82 41.14 23.05
C LYS A 403 -13.78 42.25 24.09
N THR A 404 -13.03 42.07 25.18
CA THR A 404 -12.89 43.07 26.25
C THR A 404 -11.80 44.12 25.97
N GLU A 405 -10.74 43.77 25.23
CA GLU A 405 -9.63 44.68 24.93
C GLU A 405 -9.92 45.55 23.70
N GLN A 406 -10.07 46.87 23.89
CA GLN A 406 -10.14 47.83 22.79
C GLN A 406 -8.73 48.19 22.30
N SER A 407 -8.14 47.34 21.45
CA SER A 407 -6.84 47.59 20.82
C SER A 407 -6.99 47.98 19.34
N PRO A 408 -6.10 48.83 18.78
CA PRO A 408 -6.17 49.24 17.38
C PRO A 408 -5.94 48.08 16.38
N ASN A 409 -5.45 46.92 16.86
CA ASN A 409 -5.18 45.72 16.06
C ASN A 409 -6.24 44.62 16.21
N GLN A 410 -7.34 44.89 16.93
CA GLN A 410 -8.38 43.91 17.26
C GLN A 410 -8.95 43.19 16.02
N GLN A 411 -9.17 43.92 14.92
CA GLN A 411 -9.65 43.36 13.66
C GLN A 411 -8.72 42.26 13.11
N TYR A 412 -7.41 42.48 13.14
CA TYR A 412 -6.41 41.53 12.63
C TYR A 412 -6.30 40.28 13.51
N GLU A 413 -6.43 40.43 14.83
CA GLU A 413 -6.39 39.30 15.76
C GLU A 413 -7.68 38.46 15.67
N ILE A 414 -8.83 39.08 15.41
CA ILE A 414 -10.09 38.36 15.13
C ILE A 414 -9.94 37.52 13.85
N GLU A 415 -9.42 38.09 12.76
CA GLU A 415 -9.22 37.37 11.49
C GLU A 415 -8.24 36.20 11.66
N ARG A 416 -7.14 36.38 12.40
CA ARG A 416 -6.18 35.31 12.72
C ARG A 416 -6.84 34.18 13.50
N LEU A 417 -7.66 34.51 14.49
CA LEU A 417 -8.36 33.51 15.29
C LEU A 417 -9.43 32.76 14.48
N GLU A 418 -10.10 33.42 13.54
CA GLU A 418 -11.02 32.74 12.61
C GLU A 418 -10.30 31.68 11.77
N ILE A 419 -9.14 32.03 11.21
CA ILE A 419 -8.32 31.09 10.43
C ILE A 419 -7.87 29.92 11.30
N LEU A 420 -7.48 30.19 12.55
CA LEU A 420 -7.11 29.15 13.50
C LEU A 420 -8.28 28.19 13.82
N LEU A 421 -9.48 28.73 14.04
CA LEU A 421 -10.67 27.93 14.31
C LEU A 421 -11.09 27.09 13.09
N ASP A 422 -10.94 27.61 11.88
CA ASP A 422 -11.20 26.86 10.65
C ASP A 422 -10.17 25.75 10.43
N PHE A 423 -8.90 26.02 10.72
CA PHE A 423 -7.83 25.02 10.69
C PHE A 423 -8.06 23.91 11.73
N LEU A 424 -8.44 24.26 12.95
CA LEU A 424 -8.80 23.30 14.00
C LEU A 424 -10.04 22.48 13.65
N ARG A 425 -11.02 23.08 12.99
CA ARG A 425 -12.19 22.36 12.45
C ARG A 425 -11.79 21.36 11.36
N TYR A 426 -10.83 21.74 10.50
CA TYR A 426 -10.30 20.84 9.48
C TYR A 426 -9.55 19.64 10.10
N ILE A 427 -8.70 19.89 11.09
CA ILE A 427 -7.97 18.83 11.81
C ILE A 427 -8.93 17.93 12.61
N SER A 428 -9.89 18.51 13.34
CA SER A 428 -10.80 17.74 14.20
C SER A 428 -11.67 16.75 13.43
N ARG A 429 -12.11 17.12 12.21
CA ARG A 429 -12.78 16.21 11.27
C ARG A 429 -11.92 15.03 10.84
N LYS A 430 -10.60 15.17 10.85
CA LYS A 430 -9.64 14.12 10.47
C LYS A 430 -9.29 13.18 11.62
N HIS A 431 -9.56 13.58 12.86
CA HIS A 431 -9.23 12.86 14.10
C HIS A 431 -10.45 12.46 14.94
N ASP A 432 -11.64 12.35 14.32
CA ASP A 432 -12.89 11.89 14.96
C ASP A 432 -13.31 12.69 16.22
N THR A 433 -12.90 13.95 16.31
CA THR A 433 -13.31 14.85 17.39
C THR A 433 -14.50 15.70 16.95
N GLN A 434 -15.50 15.86 17.82
CA GLN A 434 -16.76 16.54 17.52
C GLN A 434 -16.52 17.99 17.02
N PRO A 435 -16.73 18.29 15.73
CA PRO A 435 -16.37 19.59 15.13
C PRO A 435 -17.32 20.74 15.52
N PHE A 436 -18.35 20.45 16.33
CA PHE A 436 -19.36 21.40 16.77
C PHE A 436 -18.79 22.50 17.68
N TYR A 437 -17.83 22.18 18.56
CA TYR A 437 -17.28 23.13 19.54
C TYR A 437 -16.56 24.31 18.86
N PHE A 438 -15.77 24.06 17.82
CA PHE A 438 -15.06 25.12 17.08
C PHE A 438 -16.01 26.00 16.27
N GLN A 439 -17.12 25.43 15.78
CA GLN A 439 -18.15 26.18 15.08
C GLN A 439 -18.93 27.08 16.05
N LEU A 440 -19.18 26.62 17.28
CA LEU A 440 -19.74 27.43 18.35
C LEU A 440 -18.81 28.59 18.72
N LEU A 441 -17.52 28.33 18.92
CA LEU A 441 -16.51 29.37 19.19
C LEU A 441 -16.41 30.40 18.07
N LYS A 442 -16.47 29.96 16.79
CA LYS A 442 -16.49 30.86 15.64
C LYS A 442 -17.75 31.72 15.61
N SER A 443 -18.91 31.13 15.94
CA SER A 443 -20.17 31.90 16.07
C SER A 443 -20.11 32.90 17.23
N TYR A 444 -19.46 32.53 18.33
CA TYR A 444 -19.25 33.41 19.48
C TYR A 444 -18.29 34.54 19.15
N LEU A 445 -17.18 34.30 18.45
CA LEU A 445 -16.28 35.36 17.98
C LEU A 445 -17.01 36.40 17.10
N LYS A 446 -17.93 35.93 16.24
CA LYS A 446 -18.72 36.79 15.33
C LYS A 446 -19.89 37.50 15.98
N SER A 447 -20.34 37.09 17.17
CA SER A 447 -21.49 37.71 17.82
C SER A 447 -21.08 39.03 18.47
N SER A 448 -21.80 40.11 18.16
CA SER A 448 -21.61 41.41 18.81
C SER A 448 -22.12 41.43 20.26
N THR A 449 -23.08 40.55 20.59
CA THR A 449 -23.71 40.48 21.91
C THR A 449 -24.09 39.05 22.26
N THR A 450 -23.44 38.48 23.28
CA THR A 450 -24.00 37.34 24.02
C THR A 450 -23.31 37.25 25.37
N SER A 451 -24.00 37.75 26.41
CA SER A 451 -23.75 37.39 27.79
C SER A 451 -24.03 35.89 27.95
N LEU A 452 -23.01 35.10 28.27
CA LEU A 452 -23.24 33.75 28.78
C LEU A 452 -23.85 33.90 30.17
N ARG A 453 -25.08 33.41 30.36
CA ARG A 453 -25.60 33.16 31.70
C ARG A 453 -24.69 32.13 32.36
N THR A 454 -23.95 32.54 33.38
CA THR A 454 -23.34 31.62 34.33
C THR A 454 -24.48 30.79 34.93
N LEU A 455 -24.52 29.49 34.62
CA LEU A 455 -25.32 28.55 35.39
C LEU A 455 -24.64 28.46 36.76
N PRO A 456 -25.28 28.94 37.85
CA PRO A 456 -24.69 28.77 39.17
C PRO A 456 -24.52 27.27 39.41
N TYR A 457 -23.33 26.87 39.83
CA TYR A 457 -23.14 25.53 40.37
C TYR A 457 -24.13 25.37 41.53
N PRO A 458 -24.86 24.25 41.64
CA PRO A 458 -25.63 23.98 42.84
C PRO A 458 -24.66 24.07 44.03
N GLU A 459 -25.08 24.74 45.11
CA GLU A 459 -24.22 24.86 46.30
C GLU A 459 -23.71 23.45 46.66
N PRO A 460 -22.40 23.28 46.87
CA PRO A 460 -21.87 22.01 47.30
C PRO A 460 -22.53 21.68 48.63
N LYS A 461 -23.49 20.75 48.62
CA LYS A 461 -23.95 20.10 49.84
C LYS A 461 -22.68 19.63 50.54
N ARG A 462 -22.45 20.10 51.77
CA ARG A 462 -21.37 19.58 52.62
C ARG A 462 -21.46 18.07 52.52
N TYR A 463 -20.45 17.44 51.92
CA TYR A 463 -20.30 16.01 51.96
C TYR A 463 -20.22 15.67 53.44
N GLU A 464 -21.29 15.09 53.99
CA GLU A 464 -21.20 14.41 55.27
C GLU A 464 -20.08 13.39 55.12
N ASN A 465 -19.10 13.44 56.03
CA ASN A 465 -17.90 12.61 56.04
C ASN A 465 -18.24 11.19 55.55
N ILE A 466 -17.85 10.88 54.31
CA ILE A 466 -17.82 9.51 53.83
C ILE A 466 -16.75 8.85 54.69
N GLN A 467 -17.19 8.04 55.66
CA GLN A 467 -16.25 7.31 56.50
C GLN A 467 -15.35 6.47 55.61
N GLU A 468 -14.04 6.53 55.87
CA GLU A 468 -13.02 5.78 55.15
C GLU A 468 -13.45 4.32 54.95
N THR A 469 -13.79 3.96 53.73
CA THR A 469 -14.09 2.58 53.37
C THR A 469 -12.77 1.82 53.31
N SER A 470 -12.44 1.15 54.41
CA SER A 470 -11.34 0.18 54.44
C SER A 470 -11.67 -0.99 53.51
N VAL A 471 -11.01 -1.02 52.35
CA VAL A 471 -11.16 -2.11 51.38
C VAL A 471 -10.43 -3.33 51.91
N GLN A 472 -11.17 -4.36 52.35
CA GLN A 472 -10.60 -5.67 52.66
C GLN A 472 -10.61 -6.57 51.41
N SER A 473 -9.45 -6.73 50.76
CA SER A 473 -9.30 -7.64 49.63
C SER A 473 -9.39 -9.11 50.08
N HIS A 474 -10.47 -9.80 49.73
CA HIS A 474 -10.58 -11.25 49.88
C HIS A 474 -10.03 -11.94 48.63
N ARG A 475 -8.89 -12.64 48.77
CA ARG A 475 -8.28 -13.41 47.68
C ARG A 475 -8.91 -14.80 47.63
N ILE A 476 -9.66 -15.09 46.56
CA ILE A 476 -10.25 -16.40 46.33
C ILE A 476 -9.30 -17.20 45.42
N ASN A 477 -8.76 -18.31 45.92
CA ASN A 477 -7.89 -19.20 45.18
C ASN A 477 -8.71 -20.27 44.46
N PHE A 478 -8.80 -20.19 43.13
CA PHE A 478 -9.40 -21.25 42.32
C PHE A 478 -8.37 -22.37 42.01
N PRO A 479 -8.74 -23.65 42.12
CA PRO A 479 -7.90 -24.74 41.64
C PRO A 479 -7.80 -24.71 40.11
N SER A 480 -6.65 -25.12 39.57
CA SER A 480 -6.34 -25.09 38.13
C SER A 480 -7.25 -25.96 37.24
N ARG A 481 -8.02 -26.88 37.84
CA ARG A 481 -9.09 -27.65 37.18
C ARG A 481 -10.30 -27.77 38.09
N LEU A 482 -11.46 -27.35 37.60
CA LEU A 482 -12.76 -27.55 38.25
C LEU A 482 -13.44 -28.80 37.69
N TYR A 483 -13.62 -29.82 38.52
CA TYR A 483 -14.38 -31.02 38.14
C TYR A 483 -15.86 -30.67 37.92
N PRO A 484 -16.56 -31.33 36.96
CA PRO A 484 -17.93 -30.96 36.55
C PRO A 484 -18.91 -30.85 37.72
N ASN A 485 -18.80 -31.74 38.71
CA ASN A 485 -19.69 -31.79 39.87
C ASN A 485 -19.53 -30.59 40.84
N ASN A 486 -18.42 -29.85 40.76
CA ASN A 486 -18.15 -28.72 41.65
C ASN A 486 -18.37 -27.36 40.97
N ARG A 487 -18.75 -27.35 39.68
CA ARG A 487 -18.85 -26.13 38.87
C ARG A 487 -20.04 -25.25 39.28
N GLU A 488 -21.17 -25.85 39.66
CA GLU A 488 -22.33 -25.08 40.14
C GLU A 488 -22.07 -24.39 41.47
N LYS A 489 -21.42 -25.08 42.42
CA LYS A 489 -21.03 -24.46 43.70
C LYS A 489 -20.06 -23.31 43.52
N ALA A 490 -19.04 -23.48 42.68
CA ALA A 490 -18.07 -22.40 42.40
C ALA A 490 -18.74 -21.19 41.72
N LEU A 491 -19.69 -21.42 40.80
CA LEU A 491 -20.43 -20.33 40.15
C LEU A 491 -21.40 -19.61 41.10
N GLN A 492 -22.02 -20.34 42.04
CA GLN A 492 -22.85 -19.72 43.08
C GLN A 492 -22.02 -18.88 44.04
N GLU A 493 -20.83 -19.36 44.42
CA GLU A 493 -19.90 -18.62 45.28
C GLU A 493 -19.44 -17.32 44.61
N ILE A 494 -19.05 -17.37 43.33
CA ILE A 494 -18.72 -16.17 42.53
C ILE A 494 -19.90 -15.21 42.48
N ARG A 495 -21.12 -15.69 42.22
CA ARG A 495 -22.32 -14.84 42.18
C ARG A 495 -22.59 -14.17 43.52
N SER A 496 -22.37 -14.87 44.64
CA SER A 496 -22.55 -14.30 45.98
C SER A 496 -21.57 -13.16 46.27
N CYS A 497 -20.35 -13.22 45.73
CA CYS A 497 -19.36 -12.14 45.86
C CYS A 497 -19.72 -10.86 45.10
N PHE A 498 -20.56 -10.95 44.05
CA PHE A 498 -21.04 -9.79 43.28
C PHE A 498 -22.38 -9.23 43.79
N ILE A 499 -23.08 -9.96 44.66
CA ILE A 499 -24.34 -9.51 45.27
C ILE A 499 -24.09 -8.74 46.57
N ASN A 500 -22.97 -9.03 47.26
CA ASN A 500 -22.62 -8.43 48.55
C ASN A 500 -21.64 -7.25 48.46
N ASN A 501 -21.27 -6.81 47.25
CA ASN A 501 -20.52 -5.57 46.98
C ASN A 501 -21.36 -4.69 46.06
#